data_AF-D2C572-F1
#
_entry.id   AF-D2C572-F1
#
_cell.length_a   1.000
_cell.length_b   1.000
_cell.length_c   1.000
_cell.angle_alpha   90.00
_cell.angle_beta   90.00
_cell.angle_gamma   90.00
#
_symmetry.space_group_name_H-M   'P 1'
#
loop_
_entity.id
_entity.type
_entity.pdbx_description
1 polymer ?
#
loop_
_entity_poly.entity_id
_entity_poly.type
_entity_poly.pdbx_seq_one_letter_code
_entity_poly.pdbx_strand_id
1 'polypeptide(L)'
;MKRELELLLKETSVHNPLKDYESKLDNVHLHTFVLRIKRHRFPSLFLMVDTSDRRLLNLSVEDPFDREPCIYKVEADVPESMVAFYTKLFERVDSVSAGIFRMPLKVKVLRSAGNESWLQKIFLQEKVKNMEFFLFQNRVSDENLEKMMKLLKSRLKIVLRNEGIDVFLETPEWVDKEHISLLHEMGVVLRKKKGIQPAQNPMEQAFLTLRVGYDQFFEEDFDMEYFAKDFMEKLKRMYEVLVSML
;
A
#
# COMPACT_ATOMS: atom_id res chain seq x y z
N MET A 1 -8.40 14.94 -1.12
CA MET A 1 -8.70 13.52 -0.84
C MET A 1 -9.83 13.28 0.17
N LYS A 2 -9.75 13.70 1.46
CA LYS A 2 -10.80 13.36 2.46
C LYS A 2 -12.22 13.75 2.00
N ARG A 3 -12.41 15.01 1.58
CA ARG A 3 -13.68 15.51 1.04
C ARG A 3 -14.18 14.72 -0.18
N GLU A 4 -13.29 14.25 -1.04
CA GLU A 4 -13.66 13.45 -2.21
C GLU A 4 -14.16 12.06 -1.80
N LEU A 5 -13.50 11.44 -0.80
CA LEU A 5 -13.98 10.17 -0.23
C LEU A 5 -15.33 10.34 0.49
N GLU A 6 -15.58 11.48 1.16
CA GLU A 6 -16.87 11.78 1.77
C GLU A 6 -18.00 11.93 0.73
N LEU A 7 -17.72 12.60 -0.39
CA LEU A 7 -18.66 12.73 -1.50
C LEU A 7 -18.96 11.35 -2.11
N LEU A 8 -17.91 10.58 -2.42
CA LEU A 8 -18.06 9.24 -2.95
C LEU A 8 -18.88 8.34 -2.01
N LEU A 9 -18.62 8.38 -0.70
CA LEU A 9 -19.35 7.55 0.26
C LEU A 9 -20.84 7.86 0.31
N LYS A 10 -21.26 9.12 0.05
CA LYS A 10 -22.68 9.49 -0.03
C LYS A 10 -23.38 8.88 -1.24
N GLU A 11 -22.66 8.74 -2.35
CA GLU A 11 -23.15 8.15 -3.60
C GLU A 11 -23.02 6.62 -3.64
N THR A 12 -22.28 6.04 -2.69
CA THR A 12 -22.04 4.61 -2.60
C THR A 12 -23.16 3.94 -1.81
N SER A 13 -23.91 3.03 -2.42
CA SER A 13 -24.87 2.17 -1.74
C SER A 13 -24.48 0.71 -1.95
N VAL A 14 -24.36 -0.05 -0.86
CA VAL A 14 -23.98 -1.47 -0.89
C VAL A 14 -24.82 -2.21 0.14
N HIS A 15 -25.32 -3.37 -0.24
CA HIS A 15 -26.00 -4.28 0.69
C HIS A 15 -25.01 -4.78 1.75
N ASN A 16 -25.39 -4.73 3.03
CA ASN A 16 -24.54 -5.19 4.13
C ASN A 16 -24.85 -6.66 4.46
N PRO A 17 -24.00 -7.63 4.05
CA PRO A 17 -24.27 -9.04 4.28
C PRO A 17 -24.02 -9.47 5.73
N LEU A 18 -23.48 -8.62 6.61
CA LEU A 18 -23.13 -9.03 7.99
C LEU A 18 -24.30 -9.64 8.76
N LYS A 19 -25.52 -9.15 8.53
CA LYS A 19 -26.75 -9.66 9.19
C LYS A 19 -27.03 -11.11 8.80
N ASP A 20 -26.76 -11.49 7.56
CA ASP A 20 -26.96 -12.86 7.06
C ASP A 20 -25.99 -13.87 7.72
N TYR A 21 -24.88 -13.37 8.26
CA TYR A 21 -23.85 -14.16 8.92
C TYR A 21 -23.89 -14.03 10.45
N GLU A 22 -24.86 -13.31 11.03
CA GLU A 22 -24.91 -13.04 12.48
C GLU A 22 -24.93 -14.32 13.33
N SER A 23 -25.66 -15.35 12.87
CA SER A 23 -25.72 -16.66 13.54
C SER A 23 -24.42 -17.49 13.43
N LYS A 24 -23.48 -17.09 12.56
CA LYS A 24 -22.23 -17.82 12.25
C LYS A 24 -20.98 -17.10 12.74
N LEU A 25 -21.13 -15.90 13.32
CA LEU A 25 -20.04 -15.02 13.71
C LEU A 25 -20.05 -14.81 15.22
N ASP A 26 -19.07 -15.39 15.91
CA ASP A 26 -18.89 -15.14 17.34
C ASP A 26 -18.54 -13.66 17.59
N ASN A 27 -19.25 -12.98 18.48
CA ASN A 27 -19.07 -11.54 18.73
C ASN A 27 -19.18 -10.70 17.45
N VAL A 28 -20.36 -10.71 16.84
CA VAL A 28 -20.66 -10.05 15.54
C VAL A 28 -20.15 -8.60 15.46
N HIS A 29 -20.19 -7.86 16.57
CA HIS A 29 -19.74 -6.46 16.68
C HIS A 29 -18.22 -6.25 16.44
N LEU A 30 -17.41 -7.31 16.42
CA LEU A 30 -15.99 -7.27 16.07
C LEU A 30 -15.73 -7.49 14.58
N HIS A 31 -16.78 -7.74 13.80
CA HIS A 31 -16.69 -8.03 12.38
C HIS A 31 -17.09 -6.83 11.54
N THR A 32 -16.49 -6.76 10.36
CA THR A 32 -16.80 -5.76 9.34
C THR A 32 -16.95 -6.47 8.00
N PHE A 33 -17.95 -6.07 7.23
CA PHE A 33 -17.97 -6.32 5.81
C PHE A 33 -16.98 -5.37 5.14
N VAL A 34 -16.21 -5.88 4.19
CA VAL A 34 -15.24 -5.14 3.41
C VAL A 34 -15.55 -5.37 1.93
N LEU A 35 -15.77 -4.28 1.19
CA LEU A 35 -15.79 -4.27 -0.26
C LEU A 35 -14.57 -3.52 -0.78
N ARG A 36 -13.80 -4.14 -1.66
CA ARG A 36 -12.47 -3.65 -2.07
C ARG A 36 -12.36 -3.55 -3.60
N ILE A 37 -11.72 -2.47 -4.04
CA ILE A 37 -11.27 -2.23 -5.42
C ILE A 37 -9.74 -2.05 -5.43
N LYS A 38 -9.08 -2.61 -6.44
CA LYS A 38 -7.62 -2.53 -6.57
C LYS A 38 -7.14 -2.66 -8.01
N ARG A 39 -6.07 -1.92 -8.32
CA ARG A 39 -5.13 -2.16 -9.41
C ARG A 39 -3.85 -2.77 -8.84
N HIS A 40 -3.26 -3.72 -9.54
CA HIS A 40 -2.02 -4.39 -9.16
C HIS A 40 -0.92 -3.36 -8.86
N ARG A 41 -0.32 -3.42 -7.65
CA ARG A 41 0.72 -2.52 -7.12
C ARG A 41 0.29 -1.10 -6.73
N PHE A 42 -0.99 -0.76 -6.90
CA PHE A 42 -1.51 0.53 -6.48
C PHE A 42 -2.22 0.43 -5.12
N PRO A 43 -2.39 1.57 -4.42
CA PRO A 43 -3.20 1.66 -3.22
C PRO A 43 -4.57 0.98 -3.39
N SER A 44 -5.06 0.35 -2.33
CA SER A 44 -6.40 -0.25 -2.32
C SER A 44 -7.43 0.74 -1.78
N LEU A 45 -8.55 0.87 -2.50
CA LEU A 45 -9.75 1.55 -2.00
C LEU A 45 -10.71 0.50 -1.45
N PHE A 46 -11.14 0.64 -0.21
CA PHE A 46 -12.09 -0.30 0.38
C PHE A 46 -13.12 0.40 1.26
N LEU A 47 -14.36 -0.04 1.12
CA LEU A 47 -15.49 0.30 1.97
C LEU A 47 -15.55 -0.73 3.10
N MET A 48 -15.68 -0.25 4.33
CA MET A 48 -16.01 -1.03 5.50
C MET A 48 -17.43 -0.70 5.94
N VAL A 49 -18.20 -1.73 6.27
CA VAL A 49 -19.53 -1.59 6.87
C VAL A 49 -19.59 -2.47 8.11
N ASP A 50 -20.01 -1.91 9.24
CA ASP A 50 -20.20 -2.67 10.47
C ASP A 50 -21.64 -3.17 10.66
N THR A 51 -21.90 -3.81 11.78
CA THR A 51 -23.20 -4.38 12.14
C THR A 51 -24.27 -3.34 12.40
N SER A 52 -23.88 -2.08 12.64
CA SER A 52 -24.78 -0.93 12.84
C SER A 52 -24.94 -0.10 11.55
N ASP A 53 -24.56 -0.67 10.39
CA ASP A 53 -24.60 0.00 9.08
C ASP A 53 -23.77 1.30 9.03
N ARG A 54 -22.81 1.47 9.96
CA ARG A 54 -21.83 2.54 9.92
C ARG A 54 -20.81 2.23 8.84
N ARG A 55 -20.44 3.25 8.07
CA ARG A 55 -19.59 3.10 6.89
C ARG A 55 -18.31 3.89 7.02
N LEU A 56 -17.21 3.31 6.56
CA LEU A 56 -15.92 3.96 6.38
C LEU A 56 -15.37 3.63 5.00
N LEU A 57 -15.02 4.65 4.23
CA LEU A 57 -14.32 4.49 2.96
C LEU A 57 -12.84 4.83 3.17
N ASN A 58 -11.96 3.93 2.76
CA ASN A 58 -10.54 3.98 3.10
C ASN A 58 -9.67 3.81 1.86
N LEU A 59 -8.64 4.63 1.75
CA LEU A 59 -7.53 4.45 0.82
C LEU A 59 -6.32 3.94 1.61
N SER A 60 -5.72 2.83 1.21
CA SER A 60 -4.65 2.16 1.93
C SER A 60 -3.48 1.78 1.05
N VAL A 61 -2.30 1.64 1.66
CA VAL A 61 -1.07 1.27 0.96
C VAL A 61 -1.11 -0.17 0.43
N GLU A 62 -1.84 -1.05 1.12
CA GLU A 62 -1.98 -2.46 0.81
C GLU A 62 -3.42 -2.93 0.89
N ASP A 63 -3.68 -4.10 0.30
CA ASP A 63 -4.99 -4.71 0.24
C ASP A 63 -5.30 -5.52 1.52
N PRO A 64 -6.44 -5.26 2.18
CA PRO A 64 -6.89 -6.07 3.31
C PRO A 64 -6.92 -7.58 3.00
N PHE A 65 -7.26 -7.96 1.77
CA PHE A 65 -7.36 -9.37 1.35
C PHE A 65 -6.01 -10.07 1.21
N ASP A 66 -4.91 -9.32 1.08
CA ASP A 66 -3.55 -9.88 1.03
C ASP A 66 -2.94 -10.03 2.44
N ARG A 67 -3.45 -9.26 3.43
CA ARG A 67 -2.85 -9.15 4.76
C ARG A 67 -3.63 -9.88 5.86
N GLU A 68 -4.95 -9.96 5.73
CA GLU A 68 -5.82 -10.55 6.74
C GLU A 68 -6.55 -11.78 6.21
N PRO A 69 -6.75 -12.81 7.04
CA PRO A 69 -7.60 -13.93 6.67
C PRO A 69 -9.06 -13.46 6.57
N CYS A 70 -9.58 -13.45 5.35
CA CYS A 70 -11.00 -13.25 5.11
C CYS A 70 -11.78 -14.44 5.69
N ILE A 71 -12.71 -14.18 6.61
CA ILE A 71 -13.49 -15.23 7.29
C ILE A 71 -14.49 -15.84 6.33
N TYR A 72 -15.24 -14.98 5.63
CA TYR A 72 -16.19 -15.39 4.60
C TYR A 72 -15.99 -14.51 3.38
N LYS A 73 -15.73 -15.11 2.23
CA LYS A 73 -15.84 -14.42 0.95
C LYS A 73 -17.32 -14.24 0.62
N VAL A 74 -17.69 -13.05 0.21
CA VAL A 74 -19.07 -12.70 -0.13
C VAL A 74 -19.08 -12.14 -1.53
N GLU A 75 -20.11 -12.48 -2.31
CA GLU A 75 -20.37 -11.82 -3.58
C GLU A 75 -21.07 -10.49 -3.29
N ALA A 76 -20.53 -9.41 -3.82
CA ALA A 76 -21.14 -8.10 -3.70
C ALA A 76 -20.93 -7.31 -4.98
N ASP A 77 -22.00 -6.68 -5.44
CA ASP A 77 -21.92 -5.71 -6.54
C ASP A 77 -21.10 -4.50 -6.10
N VAL A 78 -20.23 -4.04 -7.01
CA VAL A 78 -19.45 -2.84 -6.77
C VAL A 78 -20.17 -1.64 -7.35
N PRO A 79 -20.41 -0.60 -6.56
CA PRO A 79 -20.99 0.64 -7.06
C PRO A 79 -20.11 1.25 -8.16
N GLU A 80 -20.72 1.62 -9.28
CA GLU A 80 -20.04 2.24 -10.42
C GLU A 80 -19.28 3.51 -10.00
N SER A 81 -19.81 4.27 -9.04
CA SER A 81 -19.17 5.46 -8.48
C SER A 81 -17.80 5.15 -7.88
N MET A 82 -17.64 4.03 -7.18
CA MET A 82 -16.35 3.60 -6.63
C MET A 82 -15.38 3.19 -7.74
N VAL A 83 -15.86 2.49 -8.76
CA VAL A 83 -15.05 2.10 -9.94
C VAL A 83 -14.57 3.35 -10.68
N ALA A 84 -15.46 4.29 -10.97
CA ALA A 84 -15.14 5.53 -11.67
C ALA A 84 -14.13 6.39 -10.89
N PHE A 85 -14.33 6.54 -9.58
CA PHE A 85 -13.41 7.27 -8.72
C PHE A 85 -12.02 6.62 -8.69
N TYR A 86 -11.95 5.29 -8.52
CA TYR A 86 -10.68 4.58 -8.49
C TYR A 86 -9.95 4.67 -9.84
N THR A 87 -10.68 4.50 -10.95
CA THR A 87 -10.17 4.61 -12.31
C THR A 87 -9.65 6.03 -12.60
N LYS A 88 -10.28 7.07 -12.07
CA LYS A 88 -9.78 8.46 -12.20
C LYS A 88 -8.41 8.64 -11.52
N LEU A 89 -8.17 7.97 -10.38
CA LEU A 89 -6.92 8.08 -9.63
C LEU A 89 -5.81 7.18 -10.19
N PHE A 90 -6.19 5.97 -10.62
CA PHE A 90 -5.26 4.89 -10.93
C PHE A 90 -5.50 4.25 -12.30
N GLU A 91 -6.16 4.95 -13.22
CA GLU A 91 -6.41 4.62 -14.64
C GLU A 91 -7.30 3.41 -14.94
N ARG A 92 -7.32 2.39 -14.08
CA ARG A 92 -8.13 1.17 -14.26
C ARG A 92 -8.32 0.41 -12.94
N VAL A 93 -9.20 -0.58 -12.97
CA VAL A 93 -9.41 -1.57 -11.91
C VAL A 93 -8.96 -2.93 -12.42
N ASP A 94 -8.14 -3.64 -11.65
CA ASP A 94 -7.71 -5.00 -12.00
C ASP A 94 -8.52 -6.07 -11.24
N SER A 95 -8.99 -5.76 -10.02
CA SER A 95 -9.75 -6.72 -9.22
C SER A 95 -10.67 -6.07 -8.21
N VAL A 96 -11.77 -6.77 -7.96
CA VAL A 96 -12.79 -6.49 -6.95
C VAL A 96 -12.87 -7.68 -6.01
N SER A 97 -13.06 -7.44 -4.73
CA SER A 97 -13.34 -8.51 -3.77
C SER A 97 -14.21 -8.01 -2.64
N ALA A 98 -15.09 -8.87 -2.13
CA ALA A 98 -15.88 -8.58 -0.96
C ALA A 98 -15.81 -9.74 0.05
N GLY A 99 -15.92 -9.41 1.33
CA GLY A 99 -15.80 -10.41 2.38
C GLY A 99 -15.94 -9.85 3.78
N ILE A 100 -16.01 -10.75 4.74
CA ILE A 100 -16.16 -10.45 6.16
C ILE A 100 -14.82 -10.67 6.84
N PHE A 101 -14.38 -9.66 7.60
CA PHE A 101 -13.14 -9.67 8.34
C PHE A 101 -13.38 -9.38 9.81
N ARG A 102 -12.47 -9.87 10.65
CA ARG A 102 -12.40 -9.49 12.05
C ARG A 102 -11.52 -8.26 12.21
N MET A 103 -11.96 -7.32 13.03
CA MET A 103 -11.21 -6.11 13.36
C MET A 103 -10.15 -6.37 14.45
N PRO A 104 -9.04 -5.60 14.46
CA PRO A 104 -8.68 -4.55 13.49
C PRO A 104 -7.98 -5.11 12.24
N LEU A 105 -8.18 -4.46 11.08
CA LEU A 105 -7.44 -4.78 9.86
C LEU A 105 -6.02 -4.22 9.95
N LYS A 106 -4.99 -5.05 9.74
CA LYS A 106 -3.58 -4.61 9.77
C LYS A 106 -3.12 -4.07 8.42
N VAL A 107 -3.76 -3.01 7.94
CA VAL A 107 -3.39 -2.30 6.71
C VAL A 107 -3.21 -0.81 6.97
N LYS A 108 -2.07 -0.24 6.59
CA LYS A 108 -1.83 1.19 6.75
C LYS A 108 -2.74 1.99 5.84
N VAL A 109 -3.58 2.81 6.46
CA VAL A 109 -4.55 3.66 5.77
C VAL A 109 -3.93 5.04 5.54
N LEU A 110 -4.01 5.51 4.30
CA LEU A 110 -3.57 6.84 3.88
C LEU A 110 -4.63 7.89 4.22
N ARG A 111 -5.91 7.58 3.99
CA ARG A 111 -7.05 8.46 4.26
C ARG A 111 -8.31 7.64 4.52
N SER A 112 -9.12 8.08 5.48
CA SER A 112 -10.47 7.57 5.75
C SER A 112 -11.52 8.68 5.64
N ALA A 113 -12.75 8.30 5.29
CA ALA A 113 -13.94 9.14 5.37
C ALA A 113 -15.16 8.34 5.81
N GLY A 114 -16.11 8.95 6.53
CA GLY A 114 -17.36 8.32 6.94
C GLY A 114 -17.70 8.53 8.41
N ASN A 115 -18.05 7.46 9.12
CA ASN A 115 -18.47 7.56 10.52
C ASN A 115 -17.30 7.90 11.46
N GLU A 116 -17.15 9.17 11.80
CA GLU A 116 -16.06 9.67 12.65
C GLU A 116 -16.02 9.01 14.04
N SER A 117 -17.18 8.77 14.68
CA SER A 117 -17.22 8.09 15.98
C SER A 117 -16.65 6.68 15.91
N TRP A 118 -16.92 5.96 14.83
CA TRP A 118 -16.36 4.63 14.60
C TRP A 118 -14.86 4.70 14.33
N LEU A 119 -14.40 5.63 13.48
CA LEU A 119 -12.98 5.82 13.20
C LEU A 119 -12.19 6.14 14.48
N GLN A 120 -12.72 7.01 15.35
CA GLN A 120 -12.08 7.33 16.64
C GLN A 120 -12.02 6.11 17.58
N LYS A 121 -13.00 5.20 17.55
CA LYS A 121 -12.93 3.93 18.28
C LYS A 121 -11.82 3.03 17.74
N ILE A 122 -11.65 2.95 16.42
CA ILE A 122 -10.55 2.19 15.79
C ILE A 122 -9.20 2.79 16.22
N PHE A 123 -9.05 4.12 16.17
CA PHE A 123 -7.86 4.82 16.63
C PHE A 123 -7.55 4.55 18.10
N LEU A 124 -8.55 4.56 18.97
CA LEU A 124 -8.36 4.25 20.38
C LEU A 124 -7.88 2.80 20.58
N GLN A 125 -8.48 1.85 19.87
CA GLN A 125 -8.06 0.44 19.92
C GLN A 125 -6.61 0.25 19.46
N GLU A 126 -6.20 0.95 18.40
CA GLU A 126 -4.83 0.92 17.91
C GLU A 126 -3.85 1.53 18.91
N LYS A 127 -4.17 2.69 19.51
CA LYS A 127 -3.35 3.32 20.55
C LYS A 127 -3.14 2.40 21.75
N VAL A 128 -4.22 1.78 22.26
CA VAL A 128 -4.16 0.85 23.40
C VAL A 128 -3.27 -0.37 23.10
N LYS A 129 -3.25 -0.81 21.85
CA LYS A 129 -2.46 -1.98 21.41
C LYS A 129 -1.07 -1.61 20.84
N ASN A 130 -0.68 -0.33 20.88
CA ASN A 130 0.53 0.17 20.25
C ASN A 130 0.69 -0.25 18.78
N MET A 131 -0.40 -0.13 18.01
CA MET A 131 -0.45 -0.39 16.58
C MET A 131 -0.69 0.92 15.82
N GLU A 132 -0.30 0.96 14.55
CA GLU A 132 -0.47 2.15 13.70
C GLU A 132 -0.86 1.73 12.27
N PHE A 133 -2.14 1.39 12.07
CA PHE A 133 -2.67 1.01 10.75
C PHE A 133 -3.62 2.09 10.25
N PHE A 134 -4.76 2.28 10.91
CA PHE A 134 -5.67 3.40 10.63
C PHE A 134 -5.11 4.72 11.15
N LEU A 135 -4.40 4.71 12.29
CA LEU A 135 -3.72 5.88 12.85
C LEU A 135 -2.65 6.46 11.92
N PHE A 136 -2.08 5.64 11.03
CA PHE A 136 -1.05 6.05 10.09
C PHE A 136 -1.49 7.27 9.26
N GLN A 137 -2.78 7.38 8.93
CA GLN A 137 -3.32 8.51 8.16
C GLN A 137 -3.04 9.87 8.81
N ASN A 138 -2.90 9.92 10.15
CA ASN A 138 -2.61 11.14 10.89
C ASN A 138 -1.16 11.63 10.71
N ARG A 139 -0.25 10.75 10.27
CA ARG A 139 1.15 11.08 9.95
C ARG A 139 1.33 11.50 8.49
N VAL A 140 0.37 11.17 7.64
CA VAL A 140 0.40 11.53 6.23
C VAL A 140 -0.24 12.91 6.09
N SER A 141 0.54 13.97 5.86
CA SER A 141 0.01 15.28 5.47
C SER A 141 -0.58 15.22 4.05
N ASP A 142 -1.34 16.25 3.64
CA ASP A 142 -1.85 16.30 2.26
C ASP A 142 -0.71 16.42 1.23
N GLU A 143 0.37 17.13 1.57
CA GLU A 143 1.60 17.19 0.77
C GLU A 143 2.27 15.81 0.64
N ASN A 144 2.38 15.05 1.74
CA ASN A 144 2.92 13.70 1.72
C ASN A 144 2.07 12.73 0.89
N LEU A 145 0.75 12.89 0.95
CA LEU A 145 -0.16 12.14 0.09
C LEU A 145 0.05 12.50 -1.38
N GLU A 146 0.16 13.79 -1.72
CA GLU A 146 0.43 14.23 -3.09
C GLU A 146 1.79 13.70 -3.60
N LYS A 147 2.83 13.77 -2.77
CA LYS A 147 4.17 13.20 -3.04
C LYS A 147 4.08 11.72 -3.37
N MET A 148 3.31 10.95 -2.59
CA MET A 148 3.08 9.52 -2.84
C MET A 148 2.31 9.26 -4.14
N MET A 149 1.28 10.05 -4.42
CA MET A 149 0.48 9.93 -5.65
C MET A 149 1.29 10.30 -6.90
N LYS A 150 2.21 11.27 -6.81
CA LYS A 150 3.18 11.58 -7.88
C LYS A 150 4.14 10.41 -8.09
N LEU A 151 4.67 9.84 -7.00
CA LEU A 151 5.57 8.70 -7.07
C LEU A 151 4.93 7.47 -7.76
N LEU A 152 3.65 7.19 -7.49
CA LEU A 152 2.91 6.10 -8.14
C LEU A 152 2.75 6.27 -9.66
N LYS A 153 2.94 7.50 -10.18
CA LYS A 153 2.92 7.82 -11.60
C LYS A 153 4.33 7.97 -12.19
N SER A 154 5.37 7.79 -11.39
CA SER A 154 6.76 7.83 -11.85
C SER A 154 7.09 6.61 -12.72
N ARG A 155 8.27 6.64 -13.33
CA ARG A 155 8.82 5.49 -14.06
C ARG A 155 9.40 4.41 -13.15
N LEU A 156 9.54 4.70 -11.85
CA LEU A 156 10.08 3.72 -10.92
C LEU A 156 9.09 2.56 -10.76
N LYS A 157 9.60 1.34 -10.83
CA LYS A 157 8.85 0.15 -10.43
C LYS A 157 8.80 0.13 -8.91
N ILE A 158 7.65 0.48 -8.34
CA ILE A 158 7.44 0.53 -6.89
C ILE A 158 6.22 -0.27 -6.43
N VAL A 159 6.22 -0.64 -5.16
CA VAL A 159 5.06 -1.18 -4.44
C VAL A 159 5.01 -0.56 -3.04
N LEU A 160 3.85 -0.05 -2.64
CA LEU A 160 3.64 0.42 -1.28
C LEU A 160 3.34 -0.77 -0.35
N ARG A 161 3.91 -0.77 0.85
CA ARG A 161 3.77 -1.81 1.87
C ARG A 161 3.59 -1.18 3.24
N ASN A 162 2.97 -1.85 4.19
CA ASN A 162 2.90 -1.36 5.58
C ASN A 162 4.28 -0.97 6.15
N GLU A 163 5.34 -1.67 5.75
CA GLU A 163 6.70 -1.43 6.21
C GLU A 163 7.42 -0.28 5.48
N GLY A 164 6.92 0.16 4.32
CA GLY A 164 7.55 1.22 3.52
C GLY A 164 7.26 1.11 2.03
N ILE A 165 8.12 1.72 1.23
CA ILE A 165 8.02 1.73 -0.23
C ILE A 165 9.12 0.84 -0.78
N ASP A 166 8.73 -0.25 -1.43
CA ASP A 166 9.64 -1.14 -2.15
C ASP A 166 9.93 -0.56 -3.54
N VAL A 167 11.21 -0.45 -3.88
CA VAL A 167 11.72 -0.02 -5.17
C VAL A 167 12.42 -1.21 -5.83
N PHE A 168 12.02 -1.51 -7.06
CA PHE A 168 12.52 -2.63 -7.84
C PHE A 168 13.42 -2.08 -8.95
N LEU A 169 14.73 -2.37 -8.85
CA LEU A 169 15.71 -1.89 -9.81
C LEU A 169 15.82 -2.91 -10.96
N GLU A 170 15.68 -2.42 -12.18
CA GLU A 170 15.85 -3.20 -13.39
C GLU A 170 17.32 -3.37 -13.73
N THR A 171 17.67 -4.46 -14.41
CA THR A 171 19.03 -4.68 -14.89
C THR A 171 19.43 -3.52 -15.80
N PRO A 172 20.49 -2.77 -15.46
CA PRO A 172 20.93 -1.65 -16.27
C PRO A 172 21.56 -2.09 -17.59
N GLU A 173 21.39 -1.28 -18.64
CA GLU A 173 21.95 -1.53 -19.97
C GLU A 173 23.49 -1.44 -20.03
N TRP A 174 24.12 -0.79 -19.04
CA TRP A 174 25.58 -0.62 -18.98
C TRP A 174 26.32 -1.83 -18.37
N VAL A 175 25.63 -2.95 -18.12
CA VAL A 175 26.21 -4.17 -17.54
C VAL A 175 26.10 -5.32 -18.52
N ASP A 176 27.21 -6.02 -18.71
CA ASP A 176 27.24 -7.25 -19.49
C ASP A 176 26.40 -8.33 -18.82
N LYS A 177 25.67 -9.12 -19.61
CA LYS A 177 24.75 -10.14 -19.09
C LYS A 177 25.44 -11.15 -18.17
N GLU A 178 26.70 -11.45 -18.45
CA GLU A 178 27.53 -12.37 -17.66
C GLU A 178 27.87 -11.82 -16.27
N HIS A 179 27.84 -10.49 -16.10
CA HIS A 179 28.16 -9.81 -14.85
C HIS A 179 26.94 -9.47 -13.99
N ILE A 180 25.71 -9.87 -14.38
CA ILE A 180 24.50 -9.55 -13.60
C ILE A 180 24.58 -10.09 -12.16
N SER A 181 25.08 -11.32 -11.97
CA SER A 181 25.25 -11.91 -10.64
C SER A 181 26.26 -11.14 -9.79
N LEU A 182 27.36 -10.71 -10.40
CA LEU A 182 28.36 -9.86 -9.74
C LEU A 182 27.76 -8.51 -9.35
N LEU A 183 27.04 -7.86 -10.27
CA LEU A 183 26.34 -6.60 -10.01
C LEU A 183 25.34 -6.72 -8.86
N HIS A 184 24.59 -7.83 -8.78
CA HIS A 184 23.68 -8.10 -7.68
C HIS A 184 24.43 -8.13 -6.34
N GLU A 185 25.53 -8.90 -6.24
CA GLU A 185 26.31 -8.98 -4.99
C GLU A 185 26.88 -7.62 -4.59
N MET A 186 27.39 -6.84 -5.55
CA MET A 186 27.85 -5.47 -5.31
C MET A 186 26.72 -4.57 -4.80
N GLY A 187 25.53 -4.72 -5.39
CA GLY A 187 24.31 -4.05 -4.96
C GLY A 187 23.90 -4.43 -3.55
N VAL A 188 23.95 -5.71 -3.19
CA VAL A 188 23.68 -6.20 -1.83
C VAL A 188 24.65 -5.61 -0.82
N VAL A 189 25.94 -5.56 -1.14
CA VAL A 189 26.98 -4.95 -0.29
C VAL A 189 26.71 -3.45 -0.10
N LEU A 190 26.46 -2.71 -1.18
CA LEU A 190 26.16 -1.28 -1.11
C LEU A 190 24.89 -1.00 -0.30
N ARG A 191 23.84 -1.80 -0.52
CA ARG A 191 22.56 -1.73 0.21
C ARG A 191 22.78 -1.93 1.71
N LYS A 192 23.52 -2.97 2.11
CA LYS A 192 23.87 -3.24 3.51
C LYS A 192 24.69 -2.11 4.12
N LYS A 193 25.70 -1.61 3.41
CA LYS A 193 26.55 -0.48 3.86
C LYS A 193 25.73 0.78 4.12
N LYS A 194 24.68 1.03 3.32
CA LYS A 194 23.76 2.15 3.48
C LYS A 194 22.61 1.88 4.47
N GLY A 195 22.54 0.70 5.10
CA GLY A 195 21.46 0.34 6.03
C GLY A 195 20.08 0.18 5.38
N ILE A 196 20.03 -0.01 4.05
CA ILE A 196 18.78 -0.11 3.30
C ILE A 196 18.25 -1.55 3.39
N GLN A 197 16.95 -1.73 3.63
CA GLN A 197 16.35 -3.06 3.69
C GLN A 197 15.99 -3.59 2.29
N PRO A 198 15.99 -4.92 2.06
CA PRO A 198 15.41 -5.51 0.85
C PRO A 198 13.87 -5.46 0.87
N ALA A 199 13.25 -5.53 -0.31
CA ALA A 199 11.83 -5.82 -0.43
C ALA A 199 11.54 -7.29 -0.06
N GLN A 200 10.37 -7.56 0.53
CA GLN A 200 9.88 -8.92 0.73
C GLN A 200 9.24 -9.41 -0.57
N ASN A 201 9.78 -10.50 -1.14
CA ASN A 201 9.40 -11.09 -2.44
C ASN A 201 9.82 -10.23 -3.64
N PRO A 202 11.10 -10.32 -4.08
CA PRO A 202 11.58 -9.59 -5.24
C PRO A 202 10.77 -9.99 -6.49
N MET A 203 10.43 -9.01 -7.31
CA MET A 203 9.82 -9.28 -8.61
C MET A 203 10.80 -10.01 -9.53
N GLU A 204 10.33 -10.95 -10.35
CA GLU A 204 11.15 -11.77 -11.25
C GLU A 204 12.09 -10.98 -12.18
N GLN A 205 11.76 -9.73 -12.49
CA GLN A 205 12.54 -8.88 -13.41
C GLN A 205 13.49 -7.89 -12.70
N ALA A 206 13.47 -7.83 -11.37
CA ALA A 206 14.33 -6.92 -10.62
C ALA A 206 15.65 -7.60 -10.30
N PHE A 207 16.78 -7.01 -10.69
CA PHE A 207 18.08 -7.55 -10.29
C PHE A 207 18.38 -7.23 -8.82
N LEU A 208 17.83 -6.12 -8.28
CA LEU A 208 18.00 -5.71 -6.89
C LEU A 208 16.75 -4.98 -6.39
N THR A 209 16.48 -5.09 -5.09
CA THR A 209 15.39 -4.37 -4.41
C THR A 209 15.88 -3.53 -3.24
N LEU A 210 15.25 -2.38 -3.07
CA LEU A 210 15.48 -1.42 -1.99
C LEU A 210 14.14 -1.12 -1.30
N ARG A 211 14.14 -0.95 0.02
CA ARG A 211 12.97 -0.50 0.80
C ARG A 211 13.30 0.80 1.51
N VAL A 212 12.46 1.80 1.29
CA VAL A 212 12.50 3.10 1.97
C VAL A 212 11.35 3.17 2.97
N GLY A 213 11.66 3.42 4.25
CA GLY A 213 10.65 3.57 5.28
C GLY A 213 9.83 4.86 5.09
N TYR A 214 8.60 4.88 5.60
CA TYR A 214 7.73 6.06 5.48
C TYR A 214 8.30 7.30 6.18
N ASP A 215 9.01 7.11 7.30
CA ASP A 215 9.63 8.20 8.06
C ASP A 215 10.63 8.96 7.17
N GLN A 216 11.52 8.22 6.52
CA GLN A 216 12.48 8.77 5.55
C GLN A 216 11.78 9.35 4.33
N PHE A 217 10.77 8.66 3.78
CA PHE A 217 10.06 9.14 2.59
C PHE A 217 9.33 10.47 2.82
N PHE A 218 8.84 10.70 4.03
CA PHE A 218 8.13 11.92 4.43
C PHE A 218 9.04 13.05 4.90
N GLU A 219 10.36 12.86 4.90
CA GLU A 219 11.30 13.98 5.04
C GLU A 219 11.11 14.96 3.86
N GLU A 220 11.15 16.26 4.16
CA GLU A 220 10.83 17.35 3.22
C GLU A 220 11.71 17.26 1.96
N ASP A 221 13.02 17.11 2.15
CA ASP A 221 14.01 17.08 1.06
C ASP A 221 14.21 15.69 0.43
N PHE A 222 13.50 14.66 0.90
CA PHE A 222 13.71 13.31 0.37
C PHE A 222 13.06 13.14 -1.00
N ASP A 223 13.85 12.80 -2.02
CA ASP A 223 13.37 12.47 -3.35
C ASP A 223 13.69 11.01 -3.71
N MET A 224 12.65 10.23 -4.03
CA MET A 224 12.78 8.80 -4.32
C MET A 224 13.48 8.52 -5.65
N GLU A 225 13.26 9.36 -6.68
CA GLU A 225 13.89 9.19 -7.99
C GLU A 225 15.37 9.50 -7.91
N TYR A 226 15.73 10.60 -7.23
CA TYR A 226 17.11 10.94 -6.93
C TYR A 226 17.78 9.86 -6.08
N PHE A 227 17.10 9.35 -5.04
CA PHE A 227 17.62 8.26 -4.22
C PHE A 227 17.96 7.01 -5.05
N ALA A 228 17.03 6.57 -5.91
CA ALA A 228 17.24 5.41 -6.78
C ALA A 228 18.37 5.66 -7.79
N LYS A 229 18.43 6.88 -8.37
CA LYS A 229 19.48 7.28 -9.31
C LYS A 229 20.86 7.33 -8.66
N ASP A 230 21.00 7.99 -7.50
CA ASP A 230 22.26 8.03 -6.72
C ASP A 230 22.73 6.63 -6.36
N PHE A 231 21.81 5.73 -5.98
CA PHE A 231 22.15 4.35 -5.70
C PHE A 231 22.74 3.65 -6.93
N MET A 232 22.09 3.79 -8.09
CA MET A 232 22.56 3.20 -9.35
C MET A 232 23.88 3.80 -9.85
N GLU A 233 24.10 5.11 -9.68
CA GLU A 233 25.37 5.76 -10.04
C GLU A 233 26.53 5.27 -9.17
N LYS A 234 26.30 5.11 -7.86
CA LYS A 234 27.30 4.53 -6.95
C LYS A 234 27.62 3.09 -7.32
N LEU A 235 26.60 2.30 -7.65
CA LEU A 235 26.78 0.92 -8.09
C LEU A 235 27.55 0.83 -9.42
N LYS A 236 27.25 1.73 -10.37
CA LYS A 236 27.97 1.83 -11.65
C LYS A 236 29.46 2.10 -11.45
N ARG A 237 29.82 3.07 -10.60
CA ARG A 237 31.23 3.36 -10.28
C ARG A 237 31.94 2.16 -9.67
N MET A 238 31.27 1.44 -8.77
CA MET A 238 31.84 0.21 -8.19
C MET A 238 32.08 -0.84 -9.29
N TYR A 239 31.12 -1.02 -10.19
CA TYR A 239 31.20 -1.97 -11.31
C TYR A 239 32.36 -1.66 -12.24
N GLU A 240 32.47 -0.40 -12.69
CA GLU A 240 33.54 0.05 -13.59
C GLU A 240 34.93 -0.19 -12.98
N VAL A 241 35.11 0.08 -11.69
CA VAL A 241 36.37 -0.20 -10.98
C VAL A 241 36.67 -1.69 -10.95
N LEU A 242 35.69 -2.52 -10.58
CA LEU A 242 35.94 -3.96 -10.38
C LEU A 242 36.19 -4.68 -11.70
N VAL A 243 35.45 -4.35 -12.76
CA VAL A 243 35.66 -4.91 -14.11
C VAL A 243 36.98 -4.43 -14.72
N SER A 244 37.45 -3.21 -14.43
CA SER A 244 38.78 -2.76 -14.88
C SER A 244 39.95 -3.56 -14.28
N MET A 245 39.70 -4.36 -13.25
CA MET A 245 40.69 -5.22 -12.58
C MET A 245 40.61 -6.69 -13.00
N LEU A 246 39.61 -7.06 -13.82
CA LEU A 246 39.42 -8.40 -14.39
C LEU A 246 40.11 -8.50 -15.76
#